data_AF-A0A965ZC31-F1
#
_entry.id   AF-A0A965ZC31-F1
#
_cell.length_a   1.000
_cell.length_b   1.000
_cell.length_c   1.000
_cell.angle_alpha   90.00
_cell.angle_beta   90.00
_cell.angle_gamma   90.00
#
_symmetry.space_group_name_H-M   'P 1'
#
loop_
_entity.id
_entity.type
_entity.pdbx_description
1 polymer ?
#
loop_
_entity_poly.entity_id
_entity_poly.type
_entity_poly.pdbx_seq_one_letter_code
_entity_poly.pdbx_strand_id
1 'polypeptide(L)'
;MDKVTVKLIAFLGSGRFLAACVFFFSVWIGWNLLPNVHHFDPFPFPLLEMGVSIFAIILSVTVLINQNRQGKIESIQRDVEFEVNVRAEEEVTRLLTLVHEIHQKLGLNTAIDNKELEEMKSDTDLKAMYRWMACLTSDKCRWRQRAFTVQPVIMETV
;
A
#
# COMPACT_ATOMS: atom_id res chain seq x y z
N MET A 1 14.96 26.36 -8.15
CA MET A 1 13.72 26.69 -7.41
C MET A 1 13.23 25.50 -6.57
N ASP A 2 13.96 24.39 -6.57
CA ASP A 2 13.47 23.06 -6.18
C ASP A 2 13.49 22.82 -4.67
N LYS A 3 14.39 23.50 -3.95
CA LYS A 3 14.54 23.35 -2.50
C LYS A 3 13.33 23.88 -1.72
N VAL A 4 12.61 24.87 -2.24
CA VAL A 4 11.45 25.47 -1.58
C VAL A 4 10.24 24.54 -1.74
N THR A 5 10.03 24.01 -2.94
CA THR A 5 8.96 23.04 -3.24
C THR A 5 9.12 21.76 -2.43
N VAL A 6 10.34 21.21 -2.34
CA VAL A 6 10.61 20.00 -1.55
C VAL A 6 10.41 20.25 -0.05
N LYS A 7 10.79 21.43 0.47
CA LYS A 7 10.54 21.80 1.87
C LYS A 7 9.06 21.99 2.16
N LEU A 8 8.31 22.62 1.25
CA LEU A 8 6.86 22.76 1.40
C LEU A 8 6.16 21.40 1.40
N ILE A 9 6.53 20.50 0.49
CA ILE A 9 5.99 19.14 0.41
C ILE A 9 6.31 18.36 1.69
N ALA A 10 7.55 18.46 2.20
CA ALA A 10 7.94 17.82 3.45
C ALA A 10 7.22 18.40 4.68
N PHE A 11 6.93 19.71 4.68
CA PHE A 11 6.22 20.39 5.75
C PHE A 11 4.72 20.02 5.76
N LEU A 12 4.07 20.01 4.60
CA LEU A 12 2.68 19.59 4.42
C LEU A 12 2.45 18.11 4.79
N GLY A 13 3.46 17.26 4.62
CA GLY A 13 3.43 15.85 5.03
C GLY A 13 3.80 15.60 6.49
N SER A 14 4.18 16.63 7.26
CA SER A 14 4.59 16.46 8.66
C SER A 14 3.37 16.58 9.59
N GLY A 15 3.23 15.65 10.54
CA GLY A 15 2.17 15.71 11.57
C GLY A 15 2.17 17.01 12.39
N ARG A 16 3.29 17.76 12.38
CA ARG A 16 3.39 19.10 13.00
C ARG A 16 2.54 20.15 12.30
N PHE A 17 2.34 20.07 10.98
CA PHE A 17 1.48 21.00 10.25
C PHE A 17 0.01 20.79 10.59
N LEU A 18 -0.43 19.53 10.63
CA LEU A 18 -1.79 19.17 11.07
C LEU A 18 -2.08 19.69 12.48
N ALA A 19 -1.14 19.51 13.41
CA ALA A 19 -1.25 20.04 14.77
C ALA A 19 -1.39 21.57 14.80
N ALA A 20 -0.63 22.29 13.97
CA ALA A 20 -0.74 23.75 13.86
C ALA A 20 -2.11 24.20 13.31
N CYS A 21 -2.68 23.49 12.33
CA CYS A 21 -4.02 23.78 11.82
C CYS A 21 -5.11 23.56 12.89
N VAL A 22 -5.06 22.44 13.61
CA VAL A 22 -6.01 22.15 14.70
C VAL A 22 -5.90 23.20 15.82
N PHE A 23 -4.68 23.61 16.15
CA PHE A 23 -4.45 24.68 17.12
C PHE A 23 -5.05 26.02 16.65
N PHE A 24 -4.84 26.39 15.39
CA PHE A 24 -5.43 27.61 14.81
C PHE A 24 -6.96 27.61 14.89
N PHE A 25 -7.62 26.51 14.51
CA PHE A 25 -9.08 26.39 14.63
C PHE A 25 -9.56 26.47 16.08
N SER A 26 -8.83 25.82 16.99
CA SER A 26 -9.15 25.84 18.42
C SER A 26 -9.04 27.25 19.02
N VAL A 27 -8.00 28.01 18.65
CA VAL A 27 -7.83 29.41 19.04
C VAL A 27 -8.92 30.29 18.43
N TRP A 28 -9.29 30.09 17.17
CA TRP A 28 -10.34 30.85 16.51
C TRP A 28 -11.70 30.65 17.18
N ILE A 29 -12.07 29.39 17.43
CA ILE A 29 -13.31 29.04 18.14
C ILE A 29 -13.29 29.63 19.56
N GLY A 30 -12.16 29.49 20.28
CA GLY A 30 -12.00 30.02 21.63
C GLY A 30 -12.12 31.55 21.68
N TRP A 31 -11.52 32.26 20.73
CA TRP A 31 -11.61 33.72 20.61
C TRP A 31 -13.05 34.19 20.36
N ASN A 32 -13.75 33.47 19.50
CA ASN A 32 -15.10 33.83 19.08
C ASN A 32 -16.20 33.42 20.09
N LEU A 33 -15.85 32.60 21.08
CA LEU A 33 -16.71 32.25 22.22
C LEU A 33 -16.59 33.25 23.38
N LEU A 34 -15.69 34.24 23.29
CA LEU A 34 -15.50 35.25 24.33
C LEU A 34 -16.68 36.25 24.35
N PRO A 35 -17.38 36.42 25.48
CA PRO A 35 -18.62 37.20 25.55
C PRO A 35 -18.43 38.73 25.43
N ASN A 36 -17.19 39.22 25.51
CA ASN A 36 -16.86 40.65 25.52
C ASN A 36 -16.39 41.22 24.16
N VAL A 37 -16.41 40.41 23.10
CA VAL A 37 -16.07 40.85 21.74
C VAL A 37 -17.29 40.76 20.84
N HIS A 38 -17.42 41.72 19.93
CA HIS A 38 -18.42 41.65 18.86
C HIS A 38 -18.26 40.30 18.17
N HIS A 39 -19.33 39.50 18.10
CA HIS A 39 -19.28 38.15 17.54
C HIS A 39 -18.96 38.29 16.05
N PHE A 40 -17.67 38.22 15.72
CA PHE A 40 -17.16 38.38 14.36
C PHE A 40 -17.75 37.30 13.45
N ASP A 41 -18.07 36.15 14.03
CA ASP A 41 -18.67 35.01 13.33
C ASP A 41 -19.75 34.33 14.20
N PRO A 42 -21.05 34.69 14.11
CA PRO A 42 -22.10 34.06 14.90
C PRO A 42 -22.19 32.54 14.62
N PHE A 43 -22.55 31.76 15.64
CA PHE A 43 -22.88 30.35 15.44
C PHE A 43 -24.03 30.24 14.42
N PRO A 44 -23.89 29.52 13.29
CA PRO A 44 -22.91 28.48 12.94
C PRO A 44 -21.77 28.98 12.00
N PHE A 45 -20.61 29.29 12.56
CA PHE A 45 -19.41 29.91 11.94
C PHE A 45 -19.21 29.81 10.40
N PRO A 46 -19.87 30.63 9.54
CA PRO A 46 -19.84 30.44 8.10
C PRO A 46 -18.48 30.76 7.47
N LEU A 47 -17.71 31.69 8.06
CA LEU A 47 -16.40 32.08 7.54
C LEU A 47 -15.37 30.96 7.74
N LEU A 48 -15.41 30.31 8.91
CA LEU A 48 -14.53 29.19 9.22
C LEU A 48 -14.86 27.98 8.33
N GLU A 49 -16.14 27.66 8.14
CA GLU A 49 -16.58 26.54 7.30
C GLU A 49 -16.12 26.70 5.84
N MET A 50 -16.27 27.89 5.27
CA MET A 50 -15.80 28.18 3.92
C MET A 50 -14.29 27.97 3.79
N GLY A 51 -13.50 28.49 4.74
CA GLY A 51 -12.04 28.34 4.73
C GLY A 51 -11.60 26.87 4.87
N VAL A 52 -12.24 26.12 5.75
CA VAL A 52 -11.97 24.68 5.96
C VAL A 52 -12.26 23.88 4.70
N SER A 53 -13.35 24.16 3.98
CA SER A 53 -13.71 23.41 2.78
C SER A 53 -12.64 23.51 1.68
N ILE A 54 -12.13 24.71 1.42
CA ILE A 54 -11.07 24.96 0.44
C ILE A 54 -9.78 24.27 0.87
N PHE A 55 -9.44 24.38 2.15
CA PHE A 55 -8.25 23.74 2.71
C PHE A 55 -8.31 22.22 2.59
N ALA A 56 -9.48 21.61 2.85
CA ALA A 56 -9.70 20.18 2.71
C ALA A 56 -9.55 19.69 1.27
N ILE A 57 -10.02 20.46 0.28
CA ILE A 57 -9.81 20.16 -1.15
C ILE A 57 -8.32 20.12 -1.48
N ILE A 58 -7.57 21.14 -1.06
CA ILE A 58 -6.11 21.23 -1.30
C ILE A 58 -5.38 20.05 -0.66
N LEU A 59 -5.75 19.68 0.57
CA LEU A 59 -5.19 18.51 1.25
C LEU A 59 -5.49 17.22 0.50
N SER A 60 -6.73 17.02 0.07
CA SER A 60 -7.16 15.81 -0.63
C SER A 60 -6.40 15.62 -1.94
N VAL A 61 -6.26 16.69 -2.73
CA VAL A 61 -5.47 16.68 -3.98
C VAL A 61 -4.00 16.40 -3.68
N THR A 62 -3.44 17.03 -2.64
CA THR A 62 -2.05 16.80 -2.22
C THR A 62 -1.82 15.35 -1.82
N VAL A 63 -2.73 14.77 -1.03
CA VAL A 63 -2.68 13.36 -0.64
C VAL A 63 -2.75 12.46 -1.87
N LEU A 64 -3.65 12.73 -2.81
CA LEU A 64 -3.80 11.94 -4.04
C LEU A 64 -2.52 11.96 -4.89
N ILE A 65 -1.86 13.12 -5.03
CA ILE A 65 -0.59 13.24 -5.75
C ILE A 65 0.51 12.44 -5.04
N ASN A 66 0.60 12.54 -3.71
CA ASN A 66 1.56 11.77 -2.93
C ASN A 66 1.31 10.27 -3.05
N GLN A 67 0.06 9.83 -2.96
CA GLN A 67 -0.32 8.43 -3.13
C GLN A 67 0.04 7.91 -4.53
N ASN A 68 -0.24 8.66 -5.59
CA ASN A 68 0.13 8.27 -6.96
C ASN A 68 1.66 8.12 -7.11
N ARG A 69 2.44 9.02 -6.50
CA ARG A 69 3.90 8.92 -6.51
C ARG A 69 4.39 7.69 -5.74
N GLN A 70 3.85 7.44 -4.56
CA GLN A 70 4.21 6.27 -3.74
C GLN A 70 3.83 4.97 -4.47
N GLY A 71 2.66 4.90 -5.09
CA GLY A 71 2.20 3.72 -5.83
C GLY A 71 3.11 3.33 -7.00
N LYS A 72 3.71 4.31 -7.70
CA LYS A 72 4.71 4.05 -8.76
C LYS A 72 6.03 3.51 -8.20
N ILE A 73 6.45 4.01 -7.03
CA ILE A 73 7.66 3.51 -6.36
C ILE A 73 7.41 2.09 -5.86
N GLU A 74 6.26 1.86 -5.23
CA GLU A 74 5.82 0.55 -4.73
C GLU A 74 5.64 -0.48 -5.85
N SER A 75 5.22 -0.10 -7.06
CA SER A 75 5.18 -1.05 -8.18
C SER A 75 6.59 -1.51 -8.59
N ILE A 76 7.54 -0.59 -8.70
CA ILE A 76 8.93 -0.92 -9.06
C ILE A 76 9.58 -1.76 -7.95
N GLN A 77 9.37 -1.39 -6.68
CA GLN A 77 9.87 -2.16 -5.55
C GLN A 77 9.32 -3.59 -5.55
N ARG A 78 8.02 -3.76 -5.81
CA ARG A 78 7.39 -5.08 -5.91
C ARG A 78 7.99 -5.92 -7.04
N ASP A 79 8.24 -5.33 -8.21
CA ASP A 79 8.84 -6.06 -9.33
C ASP A 79 10.26 -6.55 -8.99
N VAL A 80 11.05 -5.71 -8.31
CA VAL A 80 12.41 -6.07 -7.86
C VAL A 80 12.38 -7.11 -6.75
N GLU A 81 11.53 -6.95 -5.74
CA GLU A 81 11.36 -7.91 -4.64
C GLU A 81 10.94 -9.28 -5.17
N PHE A 82 10.05 -9.30 -6.16
CA PHE A 82 9.65 -10.53 -6.82
C PHE A 82 10.83 -11.21 -7.51
N GLU A 83 11.60 -10.50 -8.35
CA GLU A 83 12.75 -11.09 -9.04
C GLU A 83 13.81 -11.64 -8.05
N VAL A 84 14.08 -10.90 -6.98
CA VAL A 84 15.01 -11.35 -5.94
C VAL A 84 14.50 -12.61 -5.25
N ASN A 85 13.21 -12.68 -4.91
CA ASN A 85 12.62 -13.86 -4.30
C ASN A 85 12.72 -15.09 -5.21
N VAL A 86 12.42 -14.92 -6.51
CA VAL A 86 12.55 -15.99 -7.51
C VAL A 86 13.98 -16.54 -7.57
N ARG A 87 14.98 -15.66 -7.60
CA ARG A 87 16.39 -16.07 -7.63
C ARG A 87 16.81 -16.75 -6.32
N ALA A 88 16.36 -16.24 -5.18
CA ALA A 88 16.65 -16.82 -3.87
C ALA A 88 16.09 -18.25 -3.76
N GLU A 89 14.88 -18.50 -4.25
CA GLU A 89 14.29 -19.85 -4.28
C GLU A 89 15.10 -20.82 -5.16
N GLU A 90 15.59 -20.36 -6.31
CA GLU A 90 16.46 -21.17 -7.18
C GLU A 90 17.79 -21.51 -6.49
N GLU A 91 18.41 -20.54 -5.83
CA GLU A 91 19.65 -20.75 -5.07
C GLU A 91 19.44 -21.72 -3.91
N VAL A 92 18.35 -21.58 -3.15
CA VAL A 92 17.99 -22.51 -2.06
C VAL A 92 17.78 -23.93 -2.60
N THR A 93 17.08 -24.08 -3.73
CA THR A 93 16.87 -25.39 -4.36
C THR A 93 18.18 -26.03 -4.82
N ARG A 94 19.10 -25.23 -5.38
CA ARG A 94 20.45 -25.70 -5.76
C ARG A 94 21.23 -26.15 -4.53
N LEU A 95 21.23 -25.36 -3.45
CA LEU A 95 21.89 -25.72 -2.19
C LEU A 95 21.32 -27.02 -1.61
N LEU A 96 19.99 -27.16 -1.58
CA LEU A 96 19.32 -28.36 -1.09
C LEU A 96 19.73 -29.60 -1.91
N THR A 97 19.83 -29.45 -3.23
CA THR A 97 20.26 -30.54 -4.13
C THR A 97 21.72 -30.93 -3.86
N LEU A 98 22.62 -29.96 -3.68
CA LEU A 98 24.02 -30.23 -3.34
C LEU A 98 24.18 -30.91 -1.98
N VAL A 99 23.42 -30.47 -0.97
CA VAL A 99 23.41 -31.10 0.36
C VAL A 99 22.91 -32.53 0.28
N HIS A 100 21.86 -32.79 -0.50
CA HIS A 100 21.36 -34.15 -0.71
C HIS A 100 22.38 -35.04 -1.41
N GLU A 101 23.11 -34.54 -2.42
CA GLU A 101 24.19 -35.31 -3.06
C GLU A 101 25.31 -35.69 -2.09
N ILE A 102 25.69 -34.77 -1.18
CA ILE A 102 26.68 -35.04 -0.13
C ILE A 102 26.15 -36.11 0.85
N HIS A 103 24.89 -35.98 1.27
CA HIS A 103 24.24 -36.92 2.17
C HIS A 103 24.22 -38.35 1.58
N GLN A 104 23.91 -38.49 0.29
CA GLN A 104 23.97 -39.76 -0.43
C GLN A 104 25.39 -40.34 -0.46
N LYS A 105 26.42 -39.53 -0.75
CA LYS A 105 27.81 -39.99 -0.80
C LYS A 105 28.35 -40.46 0.56
N LEU A 106 27.83 -39.92 1.66
CA LEU A 106 28.19 -40.32 3.02
C LEU A 106 27.45 -41.58 3.52
N GLY A 107 26.55 -42.15 2.72
CA GLY A 107 25.84 -43.39 3.05
C GLY A 107 24.82 -43.26 4.18
N LEU A 108 24.46 -42.03 4.55
CA LEU A 108 23.47 -41.71 5.57
C LEU A 108 22.06 -41.87 4.96
N ASN A 109 21.71 -43.05 4.47
CA ASN A 109 20.43 -43.27 3.80
C ASN A 109 19.29 -43.46 4.82
N THR A 110 18.95 -42.41 5.58
CA THR A 110 17.78 -42.43 6.46
C THR A 110 16.52 -42.20 5.62
N ALA A 111 15.59 -43.15 5.65
CA ALA A 111 14.29 -43.10 4.97
C ALA A 111 13.40 -41.89 5.36
N ILE A 112 13.82 -41.13 6.38
CA ILE A 112 13.21 -39.88 6.83
C ILE A 112 13.55 -38.71 5.87
N ASP A 113 14.76 -38.69 5.28
CA ASP A 113 15.30 -37.61 4.44
C ASP A 113 14.56 -37.51 3.08
N ASN A 114 14.18 -38.65 2.49
CA ASN A 114 13.60 -38.67 1.14
C ASN A 114 12.14 -38.16 1.08
N LYS A 115 11.42 -38.17 2.21
CA LYS A 115 10.03 -37.69 2.27
C LYS A 115 9.96 -36.20 2.59
N GLU A 116 10.80 -35.73 3.52
CA GLU A 116 10.88 -34.32 3.93
C GLU A 116 11.51 -33.44 2.83
N LEU A 117 12.48 -33.96 2.08
CA LEU A 117 13.11 -33.26 0.95
C LEU A 117 12.16 -33.08 -0.25
N GLU A 118 11.34 -34.11 -0.55
CA GLU A 118 10.30 -34.03 -1.58
C GLU A 118 9.15 -33.10 -1.15
N GLU A 119 8.84 -33.02 0.15
CA GLU A 119 7.92 -32.02 0.70
C GLU A 119 8.48 -30.58 0.57
N MET A 120 9.76 -30.35 0.89
CA MET A 120 10.39 -29.03 0.70
C MET A 120 10.51 -28.61 -0.76
N LYS A 121 10.76 -29.56 -1.68
CA LYS A 121 10.73 -29.30 -3.13
C LYS A 121 9.32 -29.03 -3.66
N SER A 122 8.30 -29.64 -3.05
CA SER A 122 6.91 -29.52 -3.50
C SER A 122 6.27 -28.16 -3.16
N ASP A 123 6.70 -27.48 -2.10
CA ASP A 123 6.15 -26.17 -1.73
C ASP A 123 6.80 -25.01 -2.52
N THR A 124 7.97 -25.26 -3.12
CA THR A 124 8.75 -24.26 -3.89
C THR A 124 8.40 -24.26 -5.39
N ASP A 125 7.18 -24.68 -5.77
CA ASP A 125 6.75 -24.62 -7.19
C ASP A 125 6.29 -23.21 -7.56
N LEU A 126 7.25 -22.28 -7.56
CA LEU A 126 7.14 -20.93 -8.09
C LEU A 126 6.48 -20.92 -9.49
N LYS A 127 6.66 -22.01 -10.26
CA LYS A 127 6.09 -22.25 -11.59
C LYS A 127 4.57 -22.42 -11.55
N ALA A 128 4.02 -23.04 -10.50
CA ALA A 128 2.58 -23.12 -10.30
C ALA A 128 1.98 -21.73 -10.04
N MET A 129 2.63 -20.93 -9.20
CA MET A 129 2.22 -19.55 -8.90
C MET A 129 2.33 -18.63 -10.14
N TYR A 130 3.42 -18.72 -10.91
CA TYR A 130 3.58 -18.01 -12.19
C TYR A 130 2.50 -18.39 -13.21
N ARG A 131 2.10 -19.66 -13.29
CA ARG A 131 1.03 -20.12 -14.19
C ARG A 131 -0.33 -19.51 -13.80
N TRP A 132 -0.63 -19.43 -12.51
CA TRP A 132 -1.84 -18.76 -12.03
C TRP A 132 -1.81 -17.25 -12.32
N MET A 133 -0.67 -16.59 -12.06
CA MET A 133 -0.48 -15.17 -12.35
C MET A 133 -0.57 -14.87 -13.86
N ALA A 134 0.00 -15.74 -14.70
CA ALA A 134 -0.10 -15.66 -16.16
C ALA A 134 -1.53 -15.87 -16.70
N CYS A 135 -2.40 -16.64 -16.02
CA CYS A 135 -3.82 -16.63 -16.37
C CYS A 135 -4.44 -15.27 -16.04
N LEU A 136 -4.21 -14.74 -14.84
CA LEU A 136 -4.83 -13.49 -14.39
C LEU A 136 -4.47 -12.29 -15.28
N THR A 137 -3.26 -12.25 -15.84
CA THR A 137 -2.82 -11.20 -16.78
C THR A 137 -3.28 -11.43 -18.23
N SER A 138 -3.76 -12.64 -18.57
CA SER A 138 -4.28 -12.95 -19.90
C SER A 138 -5.75 -12.52 -20.04
N ASP A 139 -6.07 -11.77 -21.10
CA ASP A 139 -7.44 -11.33 -21.42
C ASP A 139 -8.45 -12.48 -21.54
N LYS A 140 -7.99 -13.73 -21.71
CA LYS A 140 -8.85 -14.93 -21.68
C LYS A 140 -9.47 -15.20 -20.30
N CYS A 141 -8.80 -14.84 -19.20
CA CYS A 141 -9.26 -15.06 -17.82
C CYS A 141 -10.19 -13.89 -17.38
N ARG A 142 -9.99 -12.68 -17.93
CA ARG A 142 -10.82 -11.47 -17.74
C ARG A 142 -12.31 -11.68 -18.06
N TRP A 143 -12.63 -12.49 -19.07
CA TRP A 143 -14.02 -12.82 -19.44
C TRP A 143 -14.72 -13.79 -18.48
N ARG A 144 -13.97 -14.58 -17.69
CA ARG A 144 -14.55 -15.58 -16.77
C ARG A 144 -14.93 -14.99 -15.41
N GLN A 145 -14.25 -13.96 -14.93
CA GLN A 145 -14.63 -13.22 -13.72
C GLN A 145 -15.71 -12.17 -13.97
N ARG A 146 -15.68 -11.48 -15.14
CA ARG A 146 -16.67 -10.44 -15.47
C ARG A 146 -18.08 -11.00 -15.72
N ALA A 147 -18.20 -12.29 -16.00
CA ALA A 147 -19.49 -12.98 -16.08
C ALA A 147 -20.17 -13.18 -14.70
N PHE A 148 -19.46 -12.97 -13.58
CA PHE A 148 -19.98 -13.23 -12.23
C PHE A 148 -20.20 -11.97 -11.37
N THR A 149 -19.74 -10.78 -11.79
CA THR A 149 -19.84 -9.53 -11.00
C THR A 149 -20.57 -8.40 -11.72
N VAL A 150 -21.74 -8.69 -12.29
CA VAL A 150 -22.73 -7.64 -12.59
C VAL A 150 -24.01 -7.98 -11.84
N GLN A 151 -24.00 -7.68 -10.54
CA GLN A 151 -25.23 -7.47 -9.78
C GLN A 151 -25.26 -5.98 -9.42
N PRO A 152 -26.36 -5.25 -9.72
CA PRO A 152 -26.38 -3.80 -9.69
C PRO A 152 -26.40 -3.28 -8.25
N VAL A 153 -25.36 -2.56 -7.85
CA VAL A 153 -25.36 -1.68 -6.67
C VAL A 153 -26.00 -0.35 -7.08
N ILE A 154 -27.34 -0.32 -7.19
CA ILE A 154 -28.18 0.85 -6.92
C ILE A 154 -29.60 0.30 -6.67
N MET A 155 -30.07 0.31 -5.42
CA MET A 155 -31.46 0.60 -5.00
C MET A 155 -31.76 0.04 -3.60
N GLU A 156 -31.06 0.52 -2.57
CA GLU A 156 -31.65 0.60 -1.23
C GLU A 156 -30.86 1.56 -0.35
N THR A 157 -31.59 2.41 0.38
CA THR A 157 -31.19 3.28 1.50
C THR A 157 -30.71 4.72 1.18
N VAL A 158 -31.69 5.64 1.34
CA VAL A 158 -31.64 7.09 1.63
C VAL A 158 -31.53 8.04 0.44
#